data_AF-A0A5B7C9V0-F1
#
_entry.id   AF-A0A5B7C9V0-F1
#
_cell.length_a   1.000
_cell.length_b   1.000
_cell.length_c   1.000
_cell.angle_alpha   90.00
_cell.angle_beta   90.00
_cell.angle_gamma   90.00
#
_symmetry.space_group_name_H-M   'P 1'
#
loop_
_entity.id
_entity.type
_entity.pdbx_description
1 polymer ?
#
loop_
_entity_poly.entity_id
_entity_poly.type
_entity_poly.pdbx_seq_one_letter_code
_entity_poly.pdbx_strand_id
1 'polypeptide(L)'
;LIFMVAVGPAMVIIALMFIVRPVGGHRQVRQSDSLSFSFVYSVCLLLAAYLMGVMLLEDLVDLSHTVITIFTVILFIILIIPIVIPVSLSFFPERRVPAEEALLPQPQKQDPGKSGHDVNEVIFSEMEDEKPNEVDLLPASERQKRIAQLQAKLAQAAADGAVRVKRRRGPHRGEDFTLMQALIKADFWLIFFSLLLGSGSGLTVIDNLGQMSQSLGYDNTHIFVSMISIWNFLGRIGGGYFSEIIVRDHAYPRPVAMAIAQVIMAVGHFFFAMGWPGAMYIGTLLIGLGYGAHWAIVPAAASELFGLKKFGALYNFLTLANPAGSLVFSGLIASSIYDSEAEKQAHQHHHRQQNLGSIFSGIRDVDEPLKCEGAICFFLTSMIMSGFCIIAVVLSMILVHRTKIVYANLYGKSRT
;
A
#
# COMPACT_ATOMS: atom_id res chain seq x y z
N LEU A 1 18.33 -21.63 2.38
CA LEU A 1 17.95 -20.22 2.18
C LEU A 1 16.42 -20.03 2.08
N ILE A 2 15.74 -20.69 1.14
CA ILE A 2 14.29 -20.53 0.90
C ILE A 2 13.44 -20.81 2.17
N PHE A 3 13.72 -21.89 2.90
CA PHE A 3 13.03 -22.20 4.15
C PHE A 3 13.20 -21.10 5.21
N MET A 4 14.41 -20.54 5.33
CA MET A 4 14.70 -19.44 6.26
C MET A 4 13.92 -18.17 5.89
N VAL A 5 13.84 -17.84 4.60
CA VAL A 5 13.07 -16.69 4.11
C VAL A 5 11.55 -16.90 4.28
N ALA A 6 11.07 -18.12 4.06
CA ALA A 6 9.65 -18.44 4.17
C ALA A 6 9.14 -18.49 5.63
N VAL A 7 9.93 -19.08 6.54
CA VAL A 7 9.50 -19.36 7.92
C VAL A 7 10.03 -18.31 8.91
N GLY A 8 11.18 -17.70 8.63
CA GLY A 8 11.84 -16.74 9.50
C GLY A 8 10.95 -15.58 9.96
N PRO A 9 10.30 -14.82 9.04
CA PRO A 9 9.42 -13.73 9.41
C PRO A 9 8.26 -14.17 10.32
N ALA A 10 7.63 -15.32 10.03
CA ALA A 10 6.54 -15.85 10.83
C ALA A 10 7.00 -16.23 12.25
N MET A 11 8.18 -16.86 12.38
CA MET A 11 8.77 -17.21 13.68
C MET A 11 9.06 -15.96 14.52
N VAL A 12 9.60 -14.90 13.92
CA VAL A 12 9.86 -13.62 14.61
C VAL A 12 8.55 -12.97 15.07
N ILE A 13 7.51 -12.97 14.23
CA ILE A 13 6.21 -12.39 14.59
C ILE A 13 5.57 -13.16 15.74
N ILE A 14 5.58 -14.50 15.70
CA ILE A 14 5.04 -15.35 16.78
C ILE A 14 5.83 -15.11 18.08
N ALA A 15 7.16 -15.02 18.00
CA ALA A 15 8.00 -14.75 19.15
C ALA A 15 7.69 -13.39 19.78
N LEU A 16 7.38 -12.35 19.00
CA LEU A 16 7.11 -10.99 19.49
C LEU A 16 5.62 -10.72 19.79
N MET A 17 4.74 -11.72 19.65
CA MET A 17 3.29 -11.56 19.81
C MET A 17 2.91 -11.04 21.21
N PHE A 18 3.69 -11.35 22.25
CA PHE A 18 3.46 -10.88 23.62
C PHE A 18 3.61 -9.35 23.79
N ILE A 19 4.26 -8.66 22.85
CA ILE A 19 4.43 -7.20 22.86
C ILE A 19 3.20 -6.49 22.27
N VAL A 20 2.40 -7.19 21.45
CA VAL A 20 1.27 -6.60 20.72
C VAL A 20 0.08 -6.42 21.66
N ARG A 21 -0.32 -5.16 21.89
CA ARG A 21 -1.55 -4.82 22.64
C ARG A 21 -2.72 -4.57 21.70
N PRO A 22 -3.93 -5.07 22.00
CA PRO A 22 -5.12 -4.73 21.24
C PRO A 22 -5.47 -3.24 21.44
N VAL A 23 -5.59 -2.50 20.34
CA VAL A 23 -6.03 -1.10 20.36
C VAL A 23 -7.55 -1.07 20.46
N GLY A 24 -8.08 -0.39 21.48
CA GLY A 24 -9.51 -0.28 21.75
C GLY A 24 -10.19 0.76 20.86
N GLY A 25 -10.40 0.45 19.58
CA GLY A 25 -11.25 1.21 18.68
C GLY A 25 -10.83 2.67 18.39
N HIS A 26 -11.58 3.30 17.50
CA HIS A 26 -11.30 4.58 16.82
C HIS A 26 -11.31 5.82 17.72
N ARG A 27 -11.59 5.68 19.03
CA ARG A 27 -11.84 6.80 19.96
C ARG A 27 -10.77 6.98 21.06
N GLN A 28 -9.68 6.23 21.01
CA GLN A 28 -8.58 6.29 22.00
C GLN A 28 -7.32 6.99 21.47
N VAL A 29 -7.44 8.09 20.72
CA VAL A 29 -6.27 8.87 20.29
C VAL A 29 -5.70 9.61 21.49
N ARG A 30 -4.56 9.15 22.03
CA ARG A 30 -3.88 9.82 23.14
C ARG A 30 -2.99 10.95 22.60
N GLN A 31 -2.82 12.02 23.37
CA GLN A 31 -1.86 13.08 23.01
C GLN A 31 -0.41 12.56 22.91
N SER A 32 -0.06 11.51 23.66
CA SER A 32 1.22 10.78 23.56
C SER A 32 1.44 10.13 22.20
N ASP A 33 0.37 9.81 21.46
CA ASP A 33 0.45 9.12 20.17
C ASP A 33 0.99 10.05 19.09
N SER A 34 0.62 11.33 19.13
CA SER A 34 1.14 12.33 18.17
C SER A 34 2.64 12.57 18.34
N LEU A 35 3.13 12.61 19.58
CA LEU A 35 4.56 12.78 19.87
C LEU A 35 5.35 11.52 19.47
N SER A 36 4.84 10.34 19.84
CA SER A 36 5.44 9.06 19.47
C SER A 36 5.49 8.87 17.95
N PHE A 37 4.40 9.22 17.27
CA PHE A 37 4.30 9.18 15.80
C PHE A 37 5.31 10.13 15.14
N SER A 38 5.38 11.39 15.60
CA SER A 38 6.34 12.37 15.09
C SER A 38 7.78 11.92 15.33
N PHE A 39 8.09 11.31 16.47
CA PHE A 39 9.42 10.77 16.76
C PHE A 39 9.77 9.62 15.82
N VAL A 40 8.89 8.61 15.66
CA VAL A 40 9.13 7.47 14.77
C VAL A 40 9.35 7.94 13.33
N TYR A 41 8.51 8.87 12.84
CA TYR A 41 8.68 9.45 11.52
C TYR A 41 10.00 10.21 11.37
N SER A 42 10.40 10.98 12.38
CA SER A 42 11.66 11.73 12.35
C SER A 42 12.88 10.80 12.31
N VAL A 43 12.87 9.72 13.10
CA VAL A 43 13.93 8.69 13.08
C VAL A 43 13.96 7.97 11.72
N CYS A 44 12.79 7.66 11.13
CA CYS A 44 12.72 7.07 9.80
C CYS A 44 13.26 8.01 8.73
N LEU A 45 12.94 9.31 8.78
CA LEU A 45 13.50 10.29 7.83
C LEU A 45 15.00 10.47 7.99
N LEU A 46 15.50 10.49 9.24
CA LEU A 46 16.93 10.52 9.52
C LEU A 46 17.64 9.29 8.97
N LEU A 47 17.04 8.11 9.13
CA LEU A 47 17.53 6.86 8.54
C LEU A 47 17.56 6.92 7.00
N ALA A 48 16.53 7.51 6.37
CA ALA A 48 16.50 7.69 4.91
C ALA A 48 17.64 8.59 4.44
N ALA A 49 17.80 9.75 5.09
CA ALA A 49 18.84 10.72 4.77
C ALA A 49 20.24 10.13 5.00
N TYR A 50 20.40 9.36 6.08
CA TYR A 50 21.64 8.64 6.38
C TYR A 50 21.99 7.63 5.29
N LEU A 51 21.05 6.76 4.90
CA LEU A 51 21.26 5.78 3.83
C LEU A 51 21.60 6.45 2.49
N MET A 52 20.90 7.54 2.17
CA MET A 52 21.18 8.32 0.96
C MET A 52 22.58 8.94 1.01
N GLY A 53 22.98 9.52 2.13
CA GLY A 53 24.31 10.08 2.32
C GLY A 53 25.43 9.05 2.21
N VAL A 54 25.27 7.89 2.86
CA VAL A 54 26.25 6.79 2.82
C VAL A 54 26.41 6.26 1.40
N MET A 55 25.31 6.02 0.69
CA MET A 55 25.39 5.49 -0.67
C MET A 55 25.98 6.48 -1.66
N LEU A 56 25.64 7.77 -1.57
CA LEU A 56 26.27 8.79 -2.41
C LEU A 56 27.77 8.91 -2.08
N LEU A 57 28.16 8.75 -0.82
CA LEU A 57 29.56 8.81 -0.42
C LEU A 57 30.35 7.59 -0.89
N GLU A 58 29.77 6.38 -0.83
CA GLU A 58 30.36 5.16 -1.40
C GLU A 58 30.55 5.25 -2.92
N ASP A 59 29.65 5.97 -3.62
CA ASP A 59 29.73 6.13 -5.07
C ASP A 59 30.73 7.22 -5.50
N LEU A 60 30.89 8.27 -4.69
CA LEU A 60 31.78 9.40 -5.00
C LEU A 60 33.21 9.22 -4.48
N VAL A 61 33.42 8.37 -3.48
CA VAL A 61 34.70 8.20 -2.79
C VAL A 61 34.98 6.73 -2.52
N ASP A 62 36.19 6.27 -2.85
CA ASP A 62 36.68 4.96 -2.44
C ASP A 62 36.86 4.90 -0.91
N LEU A 63 35.85 4.36 -0.22
CA LEU A 63 35.85 4.25 1.23
C LEU A 63 36.62 3.01 1.70
N SER A 64 37.43 3.19 2.74
CA SER A 64 38.10 2.05 3.39
C SER A 64 37.09 1.10 4.05
N HIS A 65 37.42 -0.19 4.11
CA HIS A 65 36.59 -1.20 4.80
C HIS A 65 36.25 -0.82 6.24
N THR A 66 37.14 -0.15 6.96
CA THR A 66 36.89 0.32 8.32
C THR A 66 35.76 1.36 8.36
N VAL A 67 35.73 2.29 7.42
CA VAL A 67 34.70 3.33 7.35
C VAL A 67 33.34 2.73 6.97
N ILE A 68 33.30 1.81 6.01
CA ILE A 68 32.07 1.06 5.65
C ILE A 68 31.54 0.28 6.85
N THR A 69 32.43 -0.35 7.63
CA THR A 69 32.04 -1.09 8.85
C THR A 69 31.45 -0.14 9.89
N ILE A 70 32.06 1.04 10.10
CA ILE A 70 31.53 2.07 11.01
C ILE A 70 30.15 2.54 10.55
N PHE A 71 29.97 2.84 9.26
CA PHE A 71 28.67 3.24 8.72
C PHE A 71 27.61 2.16 8.89
N THR A 72 28.00 0.90 8.74
CA THR A 72 27.10 -0.24 8.94
C THR A 72 26.69 -0.38 10.41
N VAL A 73 27.62 -0.19 11.36
CA VAL A 73 27.30 -0.23 12.81
C VAL A 73 26.35 0.90 13.19
N ILE A 74 26.60 2.12 12.70
CA ILE A 74 25.71 3.27 12.93
C ILE A 74 24.31 2.99 12.35
N LEU A 75 24.24 2.39 11.15
CA LEU A 75 22.98 1.99 10.53
C LEU A 75 22.18 1.05 11.45
N PHE A 76 22.82 0.01 11.99
CA PHE A 76 22.16 -0.94 12.90
C PHE A 76 21.65 -0.25 14.18
N ILE A 77 22.42 0.70 14.72
CA ILE A 77 21.97 1.49 15.88
C ILE A 77 20.70 2.26 15.54
N ILE A 78 20.69 3.02 14.44
CA ILE A 78 19.53 3.81 14.02
C ILE A 78 18.32 2.90 13.77
N LEU A 79 18.52 1.71 13.22
CA LEU A 79 17.44 0.74 12.93
C LEU A 79 16.79 0.17 14.20
N ILE A 80 17.54 0.09 15.31
CA ILE A 80 17.02 -0.40 16.60
C ILE A 80 16.26 0.70 17.36
N ILE A 81 16.54 1.99 17.13
CA ILE A 81 15.91 3.11 17.86
C ILE A 81 14.36 3.06 17.83
N PRO A 82 13.68 2.81 16.70
CA PRO A 82 12.22 2.74 16.67
C PRO A 82 11.61 1.63 17.54
N ILE A 83 12.38 0.57 17.85
CA ILE A 83 11.94 -0.54 18.71
C ILE A 83 11.87 -0.12 20.18
N VAL A 84 12.65 0.89 20.57
CA VAL A 84 12.68 1.40 21.95
C VAL A 84 11.30 1.92 22.38
N ILE A 85 10.53 2.52 21.47
CA ILE A 85 9.20 3.06 21.80
C ILE A 85 8.22 1.93 22.20
N PRO A 86 7.92 0.92 21.35
CA PRO A 86 7.05 -0.19 21.73
C PRO A 86 7.48 -0.89 23.03
N VAL A 87 8.79 -1.09 23.22
CA VAL A 87 9.36 -1.69 24.42
C VAL A 87 9.08 -0.82 25.64
N SER A 88 9.41 0.47 25.59
CA SER A 88 9.16 1.40 26.68
C SER A 88 7.68 1.52 27.05
N LEU A 89 6.77 1.58 26.06
CA LEU A 89 5.32 1.62 26.30
C LEU A 89 4.75 0.31 26.86
N SER A 90 5.41 -0.83 26.57
CA SER A 90 5.04 -2.13 27.12
C SER A 90 5.45 -2.24 28.60
N PHE A 91 6.69 -1.87 28.92
CA PHE A 91 7.25 -1.99 30.27
C PHE A 91 6.86 -0.85 31.22
N PHE A 92 6.60 0.35 30.69
CA PHE A 92 6.17 1.53 31.45
C PHE A 92 4.77 1.99 30.99
N PRO A 93 3.70 1.25 31.31
CA PRO A 93 2.35 1.68 30.99
C PRO A 93 2.03 2.98 31.74
N GLU A 94 1.77 4.03 30.97
CA GLU A 94 1.37 5.33 31.51
C GLU A 94 0.07 5.18 32.33
N ARG A 95 0.11 5.68 33.56
CA ARG A 95 -0.96 5.52 34.55
C ARG A 95 -2.20 6.26 34.07
N ARG A 96 -3.26 5.52 33.73
CA ARG A 96 -4.56 6.11 33.32
C ARG A 96 -5.09 6.99 34.44
N VAL A 97 -5.45 8.23 34.10
CA VAL A 97 -6.16 9.13 35.03
C VAL A 97 -7.62 8.65 35.11
N PRO A 98 -8.15 8.30 36.29
CA PRO A 98 -9.50 7.71 36.44
C PRO A 98 -10.67 8.58 35.96
N ALA A 99 -10.43 9.87 35.72
CA ALA A 99 -11.47 10.82 35.35
C ALA A 99 -12.03 10.63 33.93
N GLU A 100 -11.28 10.04 33.00
CA GLU A 100 -11.73 9.80 31.61
C GLU A 100 -12.55 8.51 31.44
N GLU A 101 -12.45 7.55 32.36
CA GLU A 101 -13.21 6.28 32.29
C GLU A 101 -14.70 6.44 32.64
N ALA A 102 -15.08 7.49 33.38
CA ALA A 102 -16.48 7.75 33.72
C ALA A 102 -17.31 8.33 32.56
N LEU A 103 -16.67 8.76 31.46
CA LEU A 103 -17.33 9.43 30.33
C LEU A 103 -17.35 8.60 29.05
N LEU A 104 -16.74 7.41 29.05
CA LEU A 104 -16.71 6.51 27.89
C LEU A 104 -17.66 5.31 28.12
N PRO A 105 -18.61 5.03 27.23
CA PRO A 105 -19.40 3.80 27.32
C PRO A 105 -18.46 2.59 27.22
N GLN A 106 -18.47 1.72 28.24
CA GLN A 106 -17.73 0.46 28.19
C GLN A 106 -18.27 -0.42 27.05
N PRO A 107 -17.41 -1.09 26.27
CA PRO A 107 -17.85 -2.16 25.39
C PRO A 107 -18.30 -3.33 26.27
N GLN A 108 -19.59 -3.67 26.19
CA GLN A 108 -20.19 -4.79 26.88
C GLN A 108 -19.43 -6.08 26.50
N LYS A 109 -18.76 -6.68 27.50
CA LYS A 109 -18.21 -8.04 27.37
C LYS A 109 -19.38 -8.99 27.13
N GLN A 110 -19.44 -9.58 25.94
CA GLN A 110 -20.29 -10.76 25.69
C GLN A 110 -19.67 -11.95 26.41
N ASP A 111 -20.23 -12.30 27.58
CA ASP A 111 -20.01 -13.60 28.19
C ASP A 111 -20.74 -14.68 27.38
N PRO A 112 -20.10 -15.84 27.10
CA PRO A 112 -20.73 -16.92 26.37
C PRO A 112 -21.60 -17.74 27.32
N GLY A 113 -22.86 -17.31 27.50
CA GLY A 113 -23.84 -18.14 28.18
C GLY A 113 -24.96 -17.36 28.84
N LYS A 114 -26.00 -17.01 28.07
CA LYS A 114 -27.42 -17.05 28.44
C LYS A 114 -28.26 -16.54 27.27
N SER A 115 -29.07 -17.43 26.71
CA SER A 115 -30.17 -17.12 25.81
C SER A 115 -31.23 -16.30 26.54
N GLY A 116 -31.52 -15.10 26.04
CA GLY A 116 -32.64 -14.30 26.54
C GLY A 116 -32.68 -12.87 26.02
N HIS A 117 -33.46 -12.66 24.94
CA HIS A 117 -34.04 -11.38 24.50
C HIS A 117 -33.09 -10.23 24.09
N ASP A 118 -32.60 -10.28 22.84
CA ASP A 118 -32.12 -9.11 22.09
C ASP A 118 -33.16 -8.73 21.01
N VAL A 119 -34.14 -7.91 21.38
CA VAL A 119 -35.10 -7.32 20.41
C VAL A 119 -34.99 -5.80 20.33
N ASN A 120 -34.27 -5.13 21.24
CA ASN A 120 -34.32 -3.66 21.36
C ASN A 120 -33.08 -2.87 20.89
N GLU A 121 -31.99 -3.50 20.43
CA GLU A 121 -30.80 -2.75 19.95
C GLU A 121 -30.68 -2.61 18.43
N VAL A 122 -31.61 -3.16 17.65
CA VAL A 122 -31.56 -3.11 16.17
C VAL A 122 -32.52 -2.08 15.61
N ILE A 123 -32.42 -0.81 16.00
CA ILE A 123 -33.26 0.21 15.36
C ILE A 123 -32.53 1.57 15.20
N PHE A 124 -32.59 2.08 13.95
CA PHE A 124 -32.44 3.50 13.52
C PHE A 124 -31.16 4.02 12.87
N SER A 125 -30.20 3.19 12.44
CA SER A 125 -29.15 3.65 11.49
C SER A 125 -29.65 3.67 10.03
N GLU A 126 -30.80 3.06 9.73
CA GLU A 126 -31.28 2.86 8.34
C GLU A 126 -31.91 4.07 7.65
N MET A 127 -31.98 5.24 8.29
CA MET A 127 -32.71 6.40 7.74
C MET A 127 -31.84 7.58 7.32
N GLU A 128 -30.52 7.50 7.48
CA GLU A 128 -29.63 8.58 7.04
C GLU A 128 -29.31 8.52 5.53
N ASP A 129 -29.52 7.38 4.87
CA ASP A 129 -29.06 7.16 3.48
C ASP A 129 -30.12 7.37 2.39
N GLU A 130 -31.39 7.59 2.72
CA GLU A 130 -32.43 7.94 1.74
C GLU A 130 -32.98 9.33 2.04
N LYS A 131 -32.10 10.34 1.97
CA LYS A 131 -32.47 11.73 2.21
C LYS A 131 -33.00 12.35 0.91
N PRO A 132 -34.26 12.83 0.85
CA PRO A 132 -34.73 13.59 -0.29
C PRO A 132 -33.98 14.94 -0.38
N ASN A 133 -33.60 15.34 -1.60
CA ASN A 133 -32.79 16.52 -1.91
C ASN A 133 -33.34 17.87 -1.37
N GLU A 134 -34.57 17.92 -0.87
CA GLU A 134 -35.19 19.12 -0.28
C GLU A 134 -34.77 19.41 1.17
N VAL A 135 -34.15 18.46 1.89
CA VAL A 135 -33.86 18.60 3.34
C VAL A 135 -32.50 19.28 3.62
N ASP A 136 -31.67 19.50 2.59
CA ASP A 136 -30.35 20.12 2.73
C ASP A 136 -30.34 21.66 2.69
N LEU A 137 -31.51 22.28 2.51
CA LEU A 137 -31.65 23.74 2.47
C LEU A 137 -32.11 24.36 3.82
N LEU A 138 -32.32 23.54 4.85
CA LEU A 138 -32.88 23.98 6.14
C LEU A 138 -31.80 24.18 7.23
N PRO A 139 -31.98 25.14 8.17
CA PRO A 139 -31.11 25.34 9.32
C PRO A 139 -30.96 24.07 10.18
N ALA A 140 -29.76 23.85 10.75
CA ALA A 140 -29.39 22.62 11.47
C ALA A 140 -30.37 22.23 12.59
N SER A 141 -30.97 23.21 13.29
CA SER A 141 -31.94 22.98 14.37
C SER A 141 -33.28 22.41 13.89
N GLU A 142 -33.74 22.81 12.70
CA GLU A 142 -35.00 22.31 12.12
C GLU A 142 -34.82 20.93 11.49
N ARG A 143 -33.63 20.67 10.92
CA ARG A 143 -33.23 19.36 10.41
C ARG A 143 -33.25 18.32 11.53
N GLN A 144 -32.68 18.64 12.69
CA GLN A 144 -32.64 17.75 13.86
C GLN A 144 -34.06 17.42 14.37
N LYS A 145 -34.94 18.42 14.46
CA LYS A 145 -36.33 18.23 14.88
C LYS A 145 -37.12 17.36 13.90
N ARG A 146 -36.97 17.58 12.59
CA ARG A 146 -37.65 16.73 11.58
C ARG A 146 -37.13 15.30 11.57
N ILE A 147 -35.83 15.09 11.72
CA ILE A 147 -35.23 13.74 11.80
C ILE A 147 -35.76 13.01 13.03
N ALA A 148 -35.79 13.66 14.20
CA ALA A 148 -36.36 13.07 15.41
C ALA A 148 -37.87 12.76 15.26
N GLN A 149 -38.63 13.63 14.60
CA GLN A 149 -40.05 13.39 14.31
C GLN A 149 -40.29 12.23 13.33
N LEU A 150 -39.45 12.11 12.30
CA LEU A 150 -39.50 11.00 11.34
C LEU A 150 -39.12 9.69 12.04
N GLN A 151 -38.05 9.68 12.84
CA GLN A 151 -37.64 8.52 13.63
C GLN A 151 -38.74 8.07 14.61
N ALA A 152 -39.39 9.01 15.30
CA ALA A 152 -40.52 8.68 16.19
C ALA A 152 -41.72 8.08 15.41
N LYS A 153 -42.03 8.63 14.23
CA LYS A 153 -43.11 8.08 13.38
C LYS A 153 -42.79 6.68 12.84
N LEU A 154 -41.55 6.42 12.43
CA LEU A 154 -41.14 5.07 12.01
C LEU A 154 -41.07 4.10 13.19
N ALA A 155 -40.67 4.54 14.38
CA ALA A 155 -40.72 3.72 15.60
C ALA A 155 -42.15 3.28 15.89
N GLN A 156 -43.09 4.20 15.79
CA GLN A 156 -44.50 3.92 15.99
C GLN A 156 -45.06 3.01 14.90
N ALA A 157 -44.73 3.25 13.62
CA ALA A 157 -45.15 2.39 12.51
C ALA A 157 -44.53 0.98 12.53
N ALA A 158 -43.33 0.82 13.10
CA ALA A 158 -42.71 -0.48 13.35
C ALA A 158 -43.36 -1.22 14.54
N ALA A 159 -43.70 -0.49 15.62
CA ALA A 159 -44.43 -1.05 16.77
C ALA A 159 -45.84 -1.53 16.39
N ASP A 160 -46.52 -0.79 15.50
CA ASP A 160 -47.86 -1.14 14.99
C ASP A 160 -47.83 -2.27 13.93
N GLY A 161 -46.66 -2.82 13.61
CA GLY A 161 -46.50 -3.92 12.66
C GLY A 161 -46.77 -3.53 11.19
N ALA A 162 -47.00 -2.25 10.90
CA ALA A 162 -47.27 -1.73 9.56
C ALA A 162 -46.04 -1.72 8.65
N VAL A 163 -44.82 -1.75 9.24
CA VAL A 163 -43.56 -1.79 8.51
C VAL A 163 -42.75 -3.02 8.93
N ARG A 164 -42.57 -3.98 8.02
CA ARG A 164 -41.55 -5.02 8.17
C ARG A 164 -40.17 -4.37 7.98
N VAL A 165 -39.44 -4.16 9.07
CA VAL A 165 -38.02 -3.80 9.00
C VAL A 165 -37.30 -4.98 8.31
N LYS A 166 -36.95 -4.81 7.04
CA LYS A 166 -36.18 -5.81 6.30
C LYS A 166 -34.84 -5.96 7.00
N ARG A 167 -34.56 -7.13 7.59
CA ARG A 167 -33.25 -7.44 8.18
C ARG A 167 -32.16 -7.19 7.12
N ARG A 168 -31.33 -6.18 7.38
CA ARG A 168 -30.38 -5.58 6.42
C ARG A 168 -29.44 -6.64 5.84
N ARG A 169 -29.24 -6.62 4.51
CA ARG A 169 -28.34 -7.55 3.79
C ARG A 169 -26.87 -7.12 3.92
N GLY A 170 -26.32 -7.24 5.12
CA GLY A 170 -24.87 -7.14 5.41
C GLY A 170 -24.35 -5.76 5.84
N PRO A 171 -23.07 -5.69 6.23
CA PRO A 171 -22.45 -4.48 6.80
C PRO A 171 -22.23 -3.36 5.78
N HIS A 172 -22.25 -2.12 6.26
CA HIS A 172 -21.90 -0.92 5.50
C HIS A 172 -20.39 -0.71 5.42
N ARG A 173 -19.93 0.03 4.39
CA ARG A 173 -18.52 0.39 4.24
C ARG A 173 -18.06 1.18 5.46
N GLY A 174 -16.93 0.79 6.07
CA GLY A 174 -16.47 1.33 7.35
C GLY A 174 -16.88 0.52 8.59
N GLU A 175 -17.77 -0.46 8.45
CA GLU A 175 -18.06 -1.44 9.49
C GLU A 175 -17.15 -2.67 9.37
N ASP A 176 -17.17 -3.56 10.37
CA ASP A 176 -16.38 -4.79 10.34
C ASP A 176 -16.95 -5.82 9.36
N PHE A 177 -16.23 -6.06 8.25
CA PHE A 177 -16.56 -7.11 7.30
C PHE A 177 -15.94 -8.45 7.69
N THR A 178 -16.67 -9.53 7.41
CA THR A 178 -16.06 -10.85 7.29
C THR A 178 -15.41 -11.02 5.90
N LEU A 179 -14.43 -11.93 5.78
CA LEU A 179 -13.71 -12.17 4.52
C LEU A 179 -14.67 -12.47 3.35
N MET A 180 -15.65 -13.35 3.53
CA MET A 180 -16.61 -13.66 2.48
C MET A 180 -17.50 -12.46 2.11
N GLN A 181 -17.92 -11.67 3.09
CA GLN A 181 -18.72 -10.48 2.80
C GLN A 181 -17.92 -9.43 2.03
N ALA A 182 -16.63 -9.26 2.33
CA ALA A 182 -15.76 -8.35 1.60
C ALA A 182 -15.50 -8.81 0.15
N LEU A 183 -15.27 -10.11 -0.07
CA LEU A 183 -15.02 -10.67 -1.40
C LEU A 183 -16.23 -10.58 -2.34
N ILE A 184 -17.44 -10.43 -1.82
CA ILE A 184 -18.64 -10.16 -2.63
C ILE A 184 -18.72 -8.69 -3.06
N LYS A 185 -18.01 -7.77 -2.39
CA LYS A 185 -18.07 -6.34 -2.70
C LYS A 185 -17.15 -5.99 -3.87
N ALA A 186 -17.71 -5.21 -4.81
CA ALA A 186 -16.96 -4.69 -5.95
C ALA A 186 -15.76 -3.82 -5.53
N ASP A 187 -15.84 -3.09 -4.42
CA ASP A 187 -14.74 -2.22 -3.95
C ASP A 187 -13.49 -3.01 -3.59
N PHE A 188 -13.66 -4.23 -3.07
CA PHE A 188 -12.55 -5.11 -2.75
C PHE A 188 -11.79 -5.51 -4.02
N TRP A 189 -12.53 -5.90 -5.07
CA TRP A 189 -11.95 -6.23 -6.37
C TRP A 189 -11.34 -5.02 -7.07
N LEU A 190 -11.93 -3.83 -6.94
CA LEU A 190 -11.34 -2.60 -7.46
C LEU A 190 -9.97 -2.33 -6.82
N ILE A 191 -9.83 -2.49 -5.51
CA ILE A 191 -8.53 -2.39 -4.83
C ILE A 191 -7.60 -3.51 -5.30
N PHE A 192 -8.06 -4.75 -5.35
CA PHE A 192 -7.24 -5.90 -5.74
C PHE A 192 -6.66 -5.75 -7.14
N PHE A 193 -7.49 -5.43 -8.15
CA PHE A 193 -7.03 -5.27 -9.53
C PHE A 193 -6.23 -3.98 -9.73
N SER A 194 -6.58 -2.89 -9.04
CA SER A 194 -5.77 -1.67 -9.04
C SER A 194 -4.37 -1.93 -8.45
N LEU A 195 -4.30 -2.69 -7.36
CA LEU A 195 -3.03 -3.10 -6.75
C LEU A 195 -2.24 -4.04 -7.68
N LEU A 196 -2.90 -5.08 -8.22
CA LEU A 196 -2.30 -6.02 -9.17
C LEU A 196 -1.61 -5.27 -10.31
N LEU A 197 -2.32 -4.34 -10.97
CA LEU A 197 -1.80 -3.59 -12.11
C LEU A 197 -0.77 -2.53 -11.69
N GLY A 198 -1.07 -1.75 -10.65
CA GLY A 198 -0.21 -0.69 -10.14
C GLY A 198 1.06 -1.23 -9.48
N SER A 199 0.95 -1.89 -8.33
CA SER A 199 2.13 -2.37 -7.61
C SER A 199 2.82 -3.55 -8.31
N GLY A 200 2.08 -4.40 -9.03
CA GLY A 200 2.69 -5.49 -9.81
C GLY A 200 3.59 -4.99 -10.92
N SER A 201 3.23 -3.89 -11.60
CA SER A 201 4.09 -3.27 -12.61
C SER A 201 5.39 -2.70 -12.01
N GLY A 202 5.31 -2.05 -10.84
CA GLY A 202 6.49 -1.60 -10.10
C GLY A 202 7.39 -2.74 -9.64
N LEU A 203 6.79 -3.83 -9.16
CA LEU A 203 7.51 -5.05 -8.77
C LEU A 203 8.23 -5.68 -9.97
N THR A 204 7.63 -5.63 -11.16
CA THR A 204 8.26 -6.12 -12.40
C THR A 204 9.56 -5.39 -12.71
N VAL A 205 9.62 -4.08 -12.49
CA VAL A 205 10.85 -3.30 -12.66
C VAL A 205 11.86 -3.70 -11.59
N ILE A 206 11.44 -3.85 -10.33
CA ILE A 206 12.35 -4.23 -9.24
C ILE A 206 12.98 -5.60 -9.50
N ASP A 207 12.18 -6.59 -9.93
CA ASP A 207 12.62 -7.95 -10.20
C ASP A 207 13.63 -8.01 -11.36
N ASN A 208 13.46 -7.17 -12.38
CA ASN A 208 14.29 -7.18 -13.60
C ASN A 208 15.31 -6.03 -13.65
N LEU A 209 15.43 -5.21 -12.60
CA LEU A 209 16.21 -3.96 -12.65
C LEU A 209 17.68 -4.20 -12.99
N GLY A 210 18.24 -5.30 -12.50
CA GLY A 210 19.61 -5.71 -12.82
C GLY A 210 19.80 -5.93 -14.32
N GLN A 211 18.94 -6.75 -14.94
CA GLN A 211 18.98 -7.02 -16.39
C GLN A 211 18.70 -5.75 -17.21
N MET A 212 17.75 -4.92 -16.78
CA MET A 212 17.48 -3.62 -17.41
C MET A 212 18.72 -2.73 -17.42
N SER A 213 19.41 -2.60 -16.29
CA SER A 213 20.63 -1.79 -16.21
C SER A 213 21.78 -2.35 -17.06
N GLN A 214 21.97 -3.67 -17.08
CA GLN A 214 23.00 -4.31 -17.92
C GLN A 214 22.72 -4.13 -19.40
N SER A 215 21.46 -4.27 -19.84
CA SER A 215 21.08 -4.10 -21.24
C SER A 215 21.39 -2.71 -21.79
N LEU A 216 21.41 -1.69 -20.93
CA LEU A 216 21.73 -0.31 -21.29
C LEU A 216 23.24 0.02 -21.19
N GLY A 217 24.09 -0.96 -20.86
CA GLY A 217 25.54 -0.80 -20.77
C GLY A 217 26.04 -0.24 -19.43
N TYR A 218 25.26 -0.35 -18.34
CA TYR A 218 25.76 -0.01 -17.00
C TYR A 218 26.45 -1.21 -16.35
N ASP A 219 27.73 -1.05 -16.01
CA ASP A 219 28.53 -2.11 -15.36
C ASP A 219 28.13 -2.34 -13.89
N ASN A 220 27.77 -1.27 -13.17
CA ASN A 220 27.44 -1.30 -11.74
C ASN A 220 25.92 -1.30 -11.50
N THR A 221 25.27 -2.46 -11.65
CA THR A 221 23.82 -2.63 -11.43
C THR A 221 23.37 -2.32 -10.00
N HIS A 222 24.29 -2.49 -9.03
CA HIS A 222 24.02 -2.32 -7.61
C HIS A 222 23.54 -0.91 -7.26
N ILE A 223 24.01 0.12 -7.98
CA ILE A 223 23.61 1.52 -7.75
C ILE A 223 22.10 1.68 -7.91
N PHE A 224 21.52 1.11 -8.98
CA PHE A 224 20.08 1.22 -9.25
C PHE A 224 19.24 0.44 -8.25
N VAL A 225 19.70 -0.74 -7.82
CA VAL A 225 19.03 -1.57 -6.80
C VAL A 225 19.02 -0.87 -5.44
N SER A 226 20.12 -0.23 -5.09
CA SER A 226 20.23 0.54 -3.86
C SER A 226 19.36 1.81 -3.93
N MET A 227 19.40 2.52 -5.05
CA MET A 227 18.61 3.73 -5.27
C MET A 227 17.10 3.46 -5.22
N ILE A 228 16.60 2.42 -5.89
CA ILE A 228 15.16 2.08 -5.84
C ILE A 228 14.72 1.72 -4.42
N SER A 229 15.61 1.14 -3.60
CA SER A 229 15.33 0.82 -2.20
C SER A 229 15.14 2.08 -1.34
N ILE A 230 15.97 3.11 -1.54
CA ILE A 230 15.81 4.41 -0.86
C ILE A 230 14.49 5.07 -1.27
N TRP A 231 14.21 5.15 -2.58
CA TRP A 231 12.99 5.78 -3.07
C TRP A 231 11.74 5.02 -2.64
N ASN A 232 11.80 3.69 -2.53
CA ASN A 232 10.73 2.88 -1.95
C ASN A 232 10.47 3.24 -0.48
N PHE A 233 11.53 3.34 0.32
CA PHE A 233 11.41 3.74 1.72
C PHE A 233 10.81 5.15 1.87
N LEU A 234 11.31 6.12 1.12
CA LEU A 234 10.76 7.48 1.10
C LEU A 234 9.32 7.50 0.58
N GLY A 235 8.99 6.67 -0.40
CA GLY A 235 7.64 6.50 -0.92
C GLY A 235 6.67 5.98 0.14
N ARG A 236 7.08 5.02 0.98
CA ARG A 236 6.27 4.52 2.10
C ARG A 236 5.98 5.60 3.13
N ILE A 237 7.02 6.33 3.56
CA ILE A 237 6.90 7.42 4.53
C ILE A 237 6.03 8.54 3.97
N GLY A 238 6.39 9.03 2.78
CA GLY A 238 5.69 10.11 2.09
C GLY A 238 4.25 9.75 1.78
N GLY A 239 4.02 8.59 1.15
CA GLY A 239 2.67 8.11 0.81
C GLY A 239 1.76 7.95 2.02
N GLY A 240 2.29 7.41 3.13
CA GLY A 240 1.57 7.32 4.40
C GLY A 240 1.18 8.71 4.94
N TYR A 241 2.16 9.59 5.08
CA TYR A 241 1.96 10.95 5.61
C TYR A 241 1.04 11.80 4.73
N PHE A 242 1.24 11.82 3.41
CA PHE A 242 0.38 12.54 2.48
C PHE A 242 -1.05 11.99 2.49
N SER A 243 -1.23 10.66 2.58
CA SER A 243 -2.58 10.08 2.68
C SER A 243 -3.30 10.52 3.96
N GLU A 244 -2.58 10.70 5.06
CA GLU A 244 -3.15 11.18 6.31
C GLU A 244 -3.59 12.64 6.22
N ILE A 245 -2.78 13.50 5.59
CA ILE A 245 -3.14 14.90 5.34
C ILE A 245 -4.41 14.98 4.48
N ILE A 246 -4.49 14.19 3.40
CA ILE A 246 -5.64 14.19 2.49
C ILE A 246 -6.93 13.82 3.24
N VAL A 247 -6.87 12.82 4.11
CA VAL A 247 -8.03 12.39 4.88
C VAL A 247 -8.37 13.39 5.99
N ARG A 248 -7.38 13.82 6.78
CA ARG A 248 -7.60 14.66 7.97
C ARG A 248 -8.01 16.09 7.62
N ASP A 249 -7.38 16.68 6.62
CA ASP A 249 -7.53 18.11 6.33
C ASP A 249 -8.56 18.34 5.21
N HIS A 250 -8.75 17.39 4.29
CA HIS A 250 -9.67 17.51 3.14
C HIS A 250 -10.86 16.55 3.17
N ALA A 251 -10.95 15.63 4.16
CA ALA A 251 -11.98 14.59 4.25
C ALA A 251 -12.16 13.79 2.95
N TYR A 252 -11.07 13.59 2.20
CA TYR A 252 -11.08 12.99 0.87
C TYR A 252 -10.53 11.55 0.90
N PRO A 253 -11.02 10.64 0.04
CA PRO A 253 -10.64 9.22 0.11
C PRO A 253 -9.14 8.95 -0.08
N ARG A 254 -8.55 8.07 0.74
CA ARG A 254 -7.15 7.61 0.58
C ARG A 254 -6.79 7.05 -0.79
N PRO A 255 -7.69 6.36 -1.53
CA PRO A 255 -7.39 5.87 -2.87
C PRO A 255 -6.98 6.95 -3.89
N VAL A 256 -7.17 8.23 -3.58
CA VAL A 256 -6.66 9.36 -4.38
C VAL A 256 -5.14 9.41 -4.34
N ALA A 257 -4.54 9.24 -3.16
CA ALA A 257 -3.09 9.17 -3.01
C ALA A 257 -2.52 7.95 -3.76
N MET A 258 -3.28 6.84 -3.78
CA MET A 258 -2.94 5.65 -4.57
C MET A 258 -2.97 5.95 -6.07
N ALA A 259 -4.01 6.66 -6.56
CA ALA A 259 -4.08 7.09 -7.96
C ALA A 259 -2.90 8.01 -8.34
N ILE A 260 -2.53 8.96 -7.47
CA ILE A 260 -1.36 9.84 -7.69
C ILE A 260 -0.07 9.00 -7.80
N ALA A 261 0.13 8.05 -6.89
CA ALA A 261 1.29 7.15 -6.93
C ALA A 261 1.34 6.35 -8.24
N GLN A 262 0.19 5.89 -8.74
CA GLN A 262 0.09 5.16 -10.01
C GLN A 262 0.38 6.05 -11.23
N VAL A 263 -0.02 7.33 -11.21
CA VAL A 263 0.38 8.30 -12.25
C VAL A 263 1.89 8.50 -12.25
N ILE A 264 2.50 8.68 -11.07
CA ILE A 264 3.96 8.79 -10.93
C ILE A 264 4.64 7.55 -11.52
N MET A 265 4.11 6.36 -11.24
CA MET A 265 4.65 5.12 -11.80
C MET A 265 4.47 5.01 -13.32
N ALA A 266 3.32 5.41 -13.86
CA ALA A 266 3.08 5.42 -15.31
C ALA A 266 4.12 6.27 -16.04
N VAL A 267 4.46 7.44 -15.47
CA VAL A 267 5.53 8.31 -15.97
C VAL A 267 6.89 7.63 -15.84
N GLY A 268 7.19 7.00 -14.70
CA GLY A 268 8.44 6.24 -14.52
C GLY A 268 8.63 5.12 -15.55
N HIS A 269 7.59 4.34 -15.83
CA HIS A 269 7.61 3.32 -16.88
C HIS A 269 7.79 3.92 -18.27
N PHE A 270 7.19 5.07 -18.55
CA PHE A 270 7.39 5.77 -19.81
C PHE A 270 8.85 6.22 -19.98
N PHE A 271 9.50 6.73 -18.93
CA PHE A 271 10.93 7.04 -18.97
C PHE A 271 11.78 5.81 -19.28
N PHE A 272 11.51 4.66 -18.64
CA PHE A 272 12.20 3.42 -18.95
C PHE A 272 12.00 2.97 -20.40
N ALA A 273 10.78 3.12 -20.94
CA ALA A 273 10.51 2.82 -22.33
C ALA A 273 11.37 3.69 -23.27
N MET A 274 11.47 4.99 -23.02
CA MET A 274 12.18 5.91 -23.92
C MET A 274 13.70 5.70 -23.94
N GLY A 275 14.29 5.11 -22.90
CA GLY A 275 15.72 4.79 -22.86
C GLY A 275 16.66 6.01 -23.00
N TRP A 276 16.20 7.20 -22.63
CA TRP A 276 17.00 8.44 -22.71
C TRP A 276 18.21 8.42 -21.77
N PRO A 277 19.25 9.24 -22.03
CA PRO A 277 20.33 9.46 -21.08
C PRO A 277 19.76 9.91 -19.71
N GLY A 278 20.10 9.19 -18.64
CA GLY A 278 19.57 9.45 -17.31
C GLY A 278 18.17 8.90 -17.02
N ALA A 279 17.49 8.26 -17.98
CA ALA A 279 16.16 7.68 -17.79
C ALA A 279 16.12 6.62 -16.68
N MET A 280 17.21 5.87 -16.47
CA MET A 280 17.32 4.89 -15.38
C MET A 280 17.24 5.54 -13.99
N TYR A 281 17.89 6.69 -13.80
CA TYR A 281 17.85 7.42 -12.52
C TYR A 281 16.47 8.00 -12.24
N ILE A 282 15.85 8.61 -13.25
CA ILE A 282 14.50 9.18 -13.12
C ILE A 282 13.47 8.04 -12.95
N GLY A 283 13.56 6.98 -13.74
CA GLY A 283 12.64 5.84 -13.70
C GLY A 283 12.66 5.13 -12.34
N THR A 284 13.84 4.82 -11.81
CA THR A 284 13.98 4.19 -10.48
C THR A 284 13.47 5.09 -9.35
N LEU A 285 13.66 6.41 -9.44
CA LEU A 285 13.08 7.37 -8.52
C LEU A 285 11.55 7.34 -8.53
N LEU A 286 10.95 7.46 -9.71
CA LEU A 286 9.49 7.52 -9.85
C LEU A 286 8.82 6.19 -9.47
N ILE A 287 9.35 5.07 -9.97
CA ILE A 287 8.85 3.73 -9.62
C ILE A 287 9.04 3.44 -8.13
N GLY A 288 10.20 3.78 -7.56
CA GLY A 288 10.49 3.59 -6.14
C GLY A 288 9.49 4.35 -5.26
N LEU A 289 9.32 5.64 -5.49
CA LEU A 289 8.37 6.48 -4.72
C LEU A 289 6.93 5.95 -4.84
N GLY A 290 6.47 5.69 -6.07
CA GLY A 290 5.11 5.24 -6.32
C GLY A 290 4.82 3.84 -5.76
N TYR A 291 5.72 2.87 -5.98
CA TYR A 291 5.59 1.53 -5.44
C TYR A 291 5.63 1.54 -3.90
N GLY A 292 6.54 2.33 -3.31
CA GLY A 292 6.61 2.51 -1.85
C GLY A 292 5.31 3.05 -1.27
N ALA A 293 4.71 4.06 -1.90
CA ALA A 293 3.46 4.66 -1.44
C ALA A 293 2.30 3.65 -1.37
N HIS A 294 2.21 2.68 -2.30
CA HIS A 294 1.18 1.63 -2.26
C HIS A 294 1.22 0.83 -0.95
N TRP A 295 2.41 0.49 -0.46
CA TRP A 295 2.57 -0.31 0.77
C TRP A 295 2.15 0.43 2.04
N ALA A 296 2.11 1.76 2.02
CA ALA A 296 1.60 2.55 3.14
C ALA A 296 0.09 2.82 3.03
N ILE A 297 -0.40 3.12 1.82
CA ILE A 297 -1.78 3.57 1.60
C ILE A 297 -2.77 2.41 1.63
N VAL A 298 -2.43 1.27 1.02
CA VAL A 298 -3.34 0.11 0.89
C VAL A 298 -3.78 -0.48 2.23
N PRO A 299 -2.89 -0.77 3.21
CA PRO A 299 -3.34 -1.28 4.50
C PRO A 299 -4.26 -0.29 5.22
N ALA A 300 -3.95 1.01 5.18
CA ALA A 300 -4.80 2.04 5.77
C ALA A 300 -6.19 2.10 5.10
N ALA A 301 -6.23 2.12 3.77
CA ALA A 301 -7.48 2.09 3.01
C ALA A 301 -8.29 0.81 3.28
N ALA A 302 -7.64 -0.35 3.33
CA ALA A 302 -8.31 -1.62 3.60
C ALA A 302 -8.91 -1.66 5.02
N SER A 303 -8.22 -1.13 6.03
CA SER A 303 -8.76 -1.05 7.39
C SER A 303 -9.95 -0.11 7.52
N GLU A 304 -9.95 0.99 6.77
CA GLU A 304 -11.03 1.99 6.79
C GLU A 304 -12.27 1.53 6.01
N LEU A 305 -12.10 0.77 4.92
CA LEU A 305 -13.23 0.29 4.11
C LEU A 305 -13.89 -0.97 4.69
N PHE A 306 -13.08 -1.90 5.23
CA PHE A 306 -13.52 -3.24 5.60
C PHE A 306 -13.44 -3.55 7.10
N GLY A 307 -12.97 -2.60 7.91
CA GLY A 307 -12.84 -2.73 9.36
C GLY A 307 -11.62 -3.51 9.81
N LEU A 308 -11.45 -3.60 11.13
CA LEU A 308 -10.25 -4.13 11.77
C LEU A 308 -10.39 -5.58 12.25
N LYS A 309 -11.62 -6.06 12.49
CA LYS A 309 -11.87 -7.37 13.12
C LYS A 309 -11.30 -8.57 12.38
N LYS A 310 -11.32 -8.54 11.04
CA LYS A 310 -10.73 -9.59 10.16
C LYS A 310 -9.68 -9.02 9.20
N PHE A 311 -9.06 -7.90 9.58
CA PHE A 311 -8.10 -7.17 8.76
C PHE A 311 -6.95 -8.04 8.27
N GLY A 312 -6.35 -8.86 9.14
CA GLY A 312 -5.22 -9.72 8.75
C GLY A 312 -5.55 -10.67 7.59
N ALA A 313 -6.76 -11.25 7.57
CA ALA A 313 -7.18 -12.12 6.47
C ALA A 313 -7.49 -11.34 5.19
N LEU A 314 -8.16 -10.19 5.32
CA LEU A 314 -8.51 -9.31 4.20
C LEU A 314 -7.27 -8.74 3.53
N TYR A 315 -6.34 -8.21 4.32
CA TYR A 315 -5.11 -7.61 3.84
C TYR A 315 -4.18 -8.65 3.21
N ASN A 316 -4.01 -9.83 3.83
CA ASN A 316 -3.20 -10.89 3.22
C ASN A 316 -3.75 -11.33 1.86
N PHE A 317 -5.08 -11.41 1.71
CA PHE A 317 -5.68 -11.67 0.40
C PHE A 317 -5.40 -10.56 -0.60
N LEU A 318 -5.52 -9.28 -0.21
CA LEU A 318 -5.15 -8.16 -1.08
C LEU A 318 -3.67 -8.23 -1.49
N THR A 319 -2.76 -8.55 -0.57
CA THR A 319 -1.33 -8.64 -0.89
C THR A 319 -0.98 -9.76 -1.87
N LEU A 320 -1.85 -10.77 -2.06
CA LEU A 320 -1.69 -11.81 -3.08
C LEU A 320 -1.65 -11.23 -4.51
N ALA A 321 -2.19 -10.02 -4.71
CA ALA A 321 -2.05 -9.30 -5.97
C ALA A 321 -0.59 -9.07 -6.36
N ASN A 322 0.36 -8.89 -5.41
CA ASN A 322 1.76 -8.66 -5.75
C ASN A 322 2.45 -9.90 -6.33
N PRO A 323 2.44 -11.08 -5.66
CA PRO A 323 2.95 -12.31 -6.26
C PRO A 323 2.27 -12.67 -7.59
N ALA A 324 0.96 -12.47 -7.69
CA ALA A 324 0.23 -12.68 -8.95
C ALA A 324 0.72 -11.73 -10.05
N GLY A 325 0.92 -10.45 -9.72
CA GLY A 325 1.47 -9.44 -10.62
C GLY A 325 2.89 -9.78 -11.07
N SER A 326 3.80 -10.11 -10.14
CA SER A 326 5.18 -10.51 -10.48
C SER A 326 5.19 -11.76 -11.37
N LEU A 327 4.42 -12.80 -11.04
CA LEU A 327 4.36 -14.01 -11.87
C LEU A 327 3.94 -13.70 -13.32
N VAL A 328 2.88 -12.90 -13.50
CA VAL A 328 2.33 -12.61 -14.82
C VAL A 328 3.17 -11.58 -15.56
N PHE A 329 3.52 -10.47 -14.92
CA PHE A 329 4.18 -9.33 -15.57
C PHE A 329 5.68 -9.50 -15.68
N SER A 330 6.34 -9.99 -14.63
CA SER A 330 7.79 -10.25 -14.63
C SER A 330 8.08 -11.60 -15.29
N GLY A 331 7.47 -12.67 -14.77
CA GLY A 331 7.77 -14.04 -15.21
C GLY A 331 7.31 -14.36 -16.63
N LEU A 332 6.12 -13.92 -17.04
CA LEU A 332 5.59 -14.23 -18.37
C LEU A 332 5.85 -13.13 -19.39
N ILE A 333 5.44 -11.89 -19.09
CA ILE A 333 5.50 -10.79 -20.07
C ILE A 333 6.93 -10.28 -20.26
N ALA A 334 7.60 -9.84 -19.19
CA ALA A 334 8.91 -9.23 -19.28
C ALA A 334 9.98 -10.22 -19.77
N SER A 335 10.03 -11.43 -19.19
CA SER A 335 10.98 -12.47 -19.62
C SER A 335 10.77 -12.86 -21.07
N SER A 336 9.53 -13.15 -21.49
CA SER A 336 9.28 -13.57 -22.88
C SER A 336 9.63 -12.51 -23.92
N ILE A 337 9.41 -11.23 -23.60
CA ILE A 337 9.78 -10.12 -24.50
C ILE A 337 11.30 -10.00 -24.55
N TYR A 338 11.97 -10.03 -23.40
CA TYR A 338 13.43 -9.95 -23.32
C TYR A 338 14.10 -11.09 -24.10
N ASP A 339 13.67 -12.33 -23.88
CA ASP A 339 14.21 -13.51 -24.54
C ASP A 339 13.99 -13.47 -26.06
N SER A 340 12.81 -12.99 -26.51
CA SER A 340 12.52 -12.84 -27.94
C SER A 340 13.42 -11.79 -28.61
N GLU A 341 13.70 -10.67 -27.95
CA GLU A 341 14.61 -9.65 -28.48
C GLU A 341 16.07 -10.12 -28.42
N ALA A 342 16.47 -10.84 -27.36
CA ALA A 342 17.79 -11.45 -27.25
C ALA A 342 18.06 -12.43 -28.40
N GLU A 343 17.07 -13.26 -28.74
CA GLU A 343 17.17 -14.23 -29.84
C GLU A 343 17.30 -13.54 -31.21
N LYS A 344 16.51 -12.48 -31.47
CA LYS A 344 16.60 -11.71 -32.71
C LYS A 344 18.00 -11.08 -32.90
N GLN A 345 18.58 -10.56 -31.82
CA GLN A 345 19.93 -10.00 -31.85
C GLN A 345 20.98 -11.09 -32.13
N ALA A 346 20.89 -12.24 -31.46
CA ALA A 346 21.81 -13.36 -31.69
C ALA A 346 21.79 -13.85 -33.15
N HIS A 347 20.61 -14.01 -33.76
CA HIS A 347 20.49 -14.40 -35.17
C HIS A 347 21.13 -13.38 -36.13
N GLN A 348 20.99 -12.08 -35.86
CA GLN A 348 21.63 -11.02 -36.64
C GLN A 348 23.16 -11.05 -36.53
N HIS A 349 23.69 -11.30 -35.33
CA HIS A 349 25.13 -11.43 -35.11
C HIS A 349 25.72 -12.66 -35.82
N HIS A 350 25.04 -13.81 -35.77
CA HIS A 350 25.47 -15.02 -36.49
C HIS A 350 25.49 -14.82 -38.03
N HIS A 351 24.49 -14.15 -38.61
CA HIS A 351 24.50 -13.85 -40.05
C HIS A 351 25.61 -12.87 -40.46
N ARG A 352 25.95 -11.90 -39.59
CA ARG A 352 27.05 -10.96 -39.84
C ARG A 352 28.42 -11.66 -39.80
N GLN A 353 28.58 -12.64 -38.92
CA GLN A 353 29.84 -13.36 -38.72
C GLN A 353 30.09 -14.45 -39.78
N GLN A 354 29.03 -15.01 -40.38
CA GLN A 354 29.17 -15.91 -41.54
C GLN A 354 29.66 -15.19 -42.81
N ASN A 355 29.33 -13.91 -43.00
CA ASN A 355 29.83 -13.11 -44.12
C ASN A 355 31.30 -12.65 -43.97
N LEU A 356 31.87 -12.74 -42.76
CA LEU A 356 33.27 -12.43 -42.46
C LEU A 356 34.05 -13.72 -42.14
N GLY A 357 33.95 -14.72 -43.03
CA GLY A 357 34.85 -15.88 -43.10
C GLY A 357 35.23 -16.54 -41.77
N SER A 358 34.27 -17.18 -41.07
CA SER A 358 34.58 -17.97 -39.88
C SER A 358 34.85 -19.44 -40.22
N ILE A 359 36.13 -19.79 -40.36
CA ILE A 359 36.61 -21.19 -40.30
C ILE A 359 37.12 -21.53 -38.88
N PHE A 360 37.28 -20.54 -37.98
CA PHE A 360 38.02 -20.73 -36.72
C PHE A 360 37.22 -20.50 -35.42
N SER A 361 35.94 -20.15 -35.45
CA SER A 361 35.18 -19.83 -34.21
C SER A 361 34.38 -21.00 -33.60
N GLY A 362 34.37 -22.18 -34.22
CA GLY A 362 33.45 -23.27 -33.85
C GLY A 362 33.76 -24.07 -32.57
N ILE A 363 34.72 -23.66 -31.73
CA ILE A 363 35.21 -24.50 -30.60
C ILE A 363 35.07 -23.81 -29.23
N ARG A 364 34.51 -22.59 -29.13
CA ARG A 364 34.53 -21.81 -27.87
C ARG A 364 33.21 -21.18 -27.39
N ASP A 365 32.05 -21.55 -27.94
CA ASP A 365 30.76 -21.20 -27.32
C ASP A 365 30.42 -22.23 -26.25
N VAL A 366 30.92 -21.98 -25.04
CA VAL A 366 30.25 -22.45 -23.83
C VAL A 366 29.02 -21.58 -23.70
N ASP A 367 27.81 -22.18 -23.74
CA ASP A 367 26.50 -21.53 -23.68
C ASP A 367 26.45 -20.32 -22.72
N GLU A 368 26.85 -19.13 -23.18
CA GLU A 368 26.52 -17.89 -22.48
C GLU A 368 25.04 -17.63 -22.72
N PRO A 369 24.25 -17.35 -21.66
CA PRO A 369 22.84 -17.05 -21.82
C PRO A 369 22.69 -15.86 -22.76
N LEU A 370 21.78 -15.96 -23.72
CA LEU A 370 21.54 -14.87 -24.68
C LEU A 370 21.23 -13.58 -23.92
N LYS A 371 22.07 -12.56 -24.12
CA LYS A 371 21.87 -11.23 -23.54
C LYS A 371 21.27 -10.32 -24.59
N CYS A 372 20.33 -9.48 -24.17
CA CYS A 372 19.75 -8.45 -25.02
C CYS A 372 20.42 -7.11 -24.71
N GLU A 373 20.88 -6.41 -25.76
CA GLU A 373 21.49 -5.10 -25.65
C GLU A 373 20.56 -3.98 -26.16
N GLY A 374 20.60 -2.85 -25.48
CA GLY A 374 19.86 -1.64 -25.80
C GLY A 374 18.49 -1.50 -25.12
N ALA A 375 17.91 -0.32 -25.24
CA ALA A 375 16.59 0.00 -24.69
C ALA A 375 15.44 -0.82 -25.32
N ILE A 376 15.68 -1.43 -26.49
CA ILE A 376 14.70 -2.24 -27.22
C ILE A 376 14.20 -3.43 -26.37
N CYS A 377 15.09 -3.98 -25.51
CA CYS A 377 14.83 -5.17 -24.69
C CYS A 377 13.67 -4.97 -23.70
N PHE A 378 13.47 -3.74 -23.23
CA PHE A 378 12.45 -3.40 -22.25
C PHE A 378 11.48 -2.32 -22.72
N PHE A 379 11.61 -1.84 -23.96
CA PHE A 379 10.74 -0.81 -24.55
C PHE A 379 9.27 -1.24 -24.48
N LEU A 380 8.96 -2.40 -25.06
CA LEU A 380 7.59 -2.90 -25.14
C LEU A 380 7.03 -3.25 -23.76
N THR A 381 7.82 -3.94 -22.93
CA THR A 381 7.47 -4.28 -21.55
C THR A 381 7.11 -3.01 -20.76
N SER A 382 7.96 -1.99 -20.81
CA SER A 382 7.76 -0.74 -20.07
C SER A 382 6.54 0.03 -20.58
N MET A 383 6.26 0.03 -21.90
CA MET A 383 5.04 0.62 -22.46
C MET A 383 3.77 -0.10 -21.98
N ILE A 384 3.78 -1.43 -21.98
CA ILE A 384 2.65 -2.24 -21.46
C ILE A 384 2.42 -1.93 -19.98
N MET A 385 3.49 -1.89 -19.17
CA MET A 385 3.40 -1.58 -17.75
C MET A 385 2.89 -0.15 -17.49
N SER A 386 3.30 0.83 -18.30
CA SER A 386 2.74 2.20 -18.24
C SER A 386 1.24 2.19 -18.52
N GLY A 387 0.79 1.43 -19.53
CA GLY A 387 -0.64 1.22 -19.83
C GLY A 387 -1.40 0.59 -18.66
N PHE A 388 -0.84 -0.43 -18.01
CA PHE A 388 -1.44 -1.03 -16.81
C PHE A 388 -1.54 -0.05 -15.65
N CYS A 389 -0.54 0.80 -15.44
CA CYS A 389 -0.61 1.88 -14.45
C CYS A 389 -1.77 2.86 -14.76
N ILE A 390 -1.97 3.24 -16.02
CA ILE A 390 -3.09 4.12 -16.42
C ILE A 390 -4.43 3.45 -16.14
N ILE A 391 -4.58 2.16 -16.44
CA ILE A 391 -5.79 1.40 -16.10
C ILE A 391 -5.98 1.35 -14.58
N ALA A 392 -4.91 1.15 -13.80
CA ALA A 392 -4.95 1.17 -12.35
C ALA A 392 -5.42 2.53 -11.81
N VAL A 393 -4.97 3.65 -12.40
CA VAL A 393 -5.45 5.00 -12.06
C VAL A 393 -6.95 5.10 -12.27
N VAL A 394 -7.48 4.60 -13.39
CA VAL A 394 -8.93 4.62 -13.67
C VAL A 394 -9.69 3.81 -12.61
N LEU A 395 -9.22 2.60 -12.27
CA LEU A 395 -9.84 1.77 -11.22
C LEU A 395 -9.80 2.45 -9.85
N SER A 396 -8.69 3.08 -9.50
CA SER A 396 -8.54 3.87 -8.28
C SER A 396 -9.50 5.04 -8.25
N MET A 397 -9.64 5.79 -9.35
CA MET A 397 -10.57 6.92 -9.43
C MET A 397 -12.04 6.48 -9.35
N ILE A 398 -12.40 5.33 -9.92
CA ILE A 398 -13.73 4.73 -9.72
C ILE A 398 -13.96 4.42 -8.23
N LEU A 399 -12.95 3.85 -7.55
CA LEU A 399 -13.03 3.59 -6.12
C LEU A 399 -13.18 4.88 -5.31
N VAL A 400 -12.44 5.94 -5.64
CA VAL A 400 -12.59 7.26 -5.02
C VAL A 400 -14.03 7.76 -5.15
N HIS A 401 -14.60 7.71 -6.35
CA HIS A 401 -15.97 8.16 -6.58
C HIS A 401 -16.98 7.38 -5.71
N ARG A 402 -16.80 6.06 -5.62
CA ARG A 402 -17.68 5.19 -4.82
C ARG A 402 -17.52 5.39 -3.32
N THR A 403 -16.33 5.70 -2.84
CA THR A 403 -16.00 5.79 -1.41
C THR A 403 -16.10 7.20 -0.84
N LYS A 404 -16.26 8.22 -1.69
CA LYS A 404 -16.38 9.63 -1.28
C LYS A 404 -17.39 9.87 -0.16
N ILE A 405 -18.58 9.26 -0.24
CA ILE A 405 -19.64 9.42 0.76
C ILE A 405 -19.21 8.82 2.10
N VAL A 406 -18.53 7.68 2.08
CA VAL A 406 -18.06 6.98 3.29
C VAL A 406 -17.00 7.82 4.01
N TYR A 407 -16.02 8.36 3.28
CA TYR A 407 -15.00 9.24 3.84
C TYR A 407 -15.57 10.57 4.34
N ALA A 408 -16.56 11.12 3.65
CA ALA A 408 -17.27 12.31 4.12
C ALA A 408 -18.03 12.04 5.43
N ASN A 409 -18.58 10.84 5.63
CA ASN A 409 -19.24 10.48 6.89
C ASN A 409 -18.24 10.18 8.02
N LEU A 410 -17.08 9.59 7.71
CA LEU A 410 -16.04 9.25 8.70
C LEU A 410 -15.23 10.47 9.17
N TYR A 411 -14.90 11.37 8.26
CA TYR A 411 -13.96 12.49 8.50
C TYR A 411 -14.57 13.87 8.27
N GLY A 412 -15.82 13.94 7.79
CA GLY A 412 -16.51 15.20 7.61
C GLY A 412 -16.70 15.90 8.95
N LYS A 413 -16.11 17.08 9.10
CA LYS A 413 -16.48 17.98 10.20
C LYS A 413 -17.94 18.35 10.01
N SER A 414 -18.75 18.15 11.06
CA SER A 414 -20.07 18.78 11.12
C SER A 414 -19.85 20.29 10.98
N ARG A 415 -20.19 20.86 9.83
CA ARG A 415 -20.18 22.31 9.62
C ARG A 415 -21.20 22.86 10.63
N THR A 416 -20.67 23.44 11.69
CA THR A 416 -21.41 24.21 12.68
C THR A 416 -21.70 25.59 12.10
#